data_AF-A0A7J4SUT1-F1
#
_entry.id   AF-A0A7J4SUT1-F1
#
_cell.length_a   1.000
_cell.length_b   1.000
_cell.length_c   1.000
_cell.angle_alpha   90.00
_cell.angle_beta   90.00
_cell.angle_gamma   90.00
#
_symmetry.space_group_name_H-M   'P 1'
#
loop_
_entity.id
_entity.type
_entity.pdbx_description
1 polymer ?
#
loop_
_entity_poly.entity_id
_entity_poly.type
_entity_poly.pdbx_seq_one_letter_code
_entity_poly.pdbx_strand_id
1 'polypeptide(L)'
;MSKGDICIVFGIMLFAGIGTYIYGLGQYSLKRMIEYTPTSKAVAVAPGIAELKGIARQFGGTYISPYGKKECVYYHTELHKWSGSGKHRHRYLVGHWESERPFCLEDDTGSVLIKPELHSAGSEMKLIVKTDLSHKLVPGGGLLGFLDKKVPNEPLRLFLESHAKDLLNYNDLVEVHETVFENGDELYVLGSASAYEPYKDKADADDIFFEGAPKPSATLPIQEGFQMLISHDKKRKFFAMSEKSEKDTLSEVGLAAIIYTYGGPLLFLTGYLLLLWRFSLLQLPFEALGVLVAFAMYSWVFLSGLLALYNSLAALKNAVERASANIDVMLRKRAELIPELIEVVKGYARHEQNMFEGIAFERAESMVHGRELIAAIAEKYPDLKANENFSQLFGELARVEGQIAASRSYCNECIMLYNTQIARIPYVIVAKFAGMKQIQYFGGRQMP
;
A
#
# COMPACT_ATOMS: atom_id res chain seq x y z
N MET A 1 6.31 26.30 -43.33
CA MET A 1 5.26 25.27 -43.19
C MET A 1 4.22 25.50 -44.26
N SER A 2 3.90 24.46 -45.04
CA SER A 2 2.78 24.48 -45.97
C SER A 2 1.46 24.70 -45.23
N LYS A 3 0.41 25.16 -45.93
CA LYS A 3 -0.94 25.31 -45.35
C LYS A 3 -1.47 24.00 -44.77
N GLY A 4 -1.04 22.84 -45.29
CA GLY A 4 -1.39 21.52 -44.77
C GLY A 4 -0.66 21.18 -43.48
N ASP A 5 0.61 21.56 -43.36
CA ASP A 5 1.45 21.26 -42.19
C ASP A 5 0.88 21.90 -40.92
N ILE A 6 0.28 23.08 -41.03
CA ILE A 6 -0.32 23.81 -39.90
C ILE A 6 -1.58 23.10 -39.38
N CYS A 7 -2.44 22.60 -40.28
CA CYS A 7 -3.63 21.83 -39.89
C CYS A 7 -3.26 20.51 -39.23
N ILE A 8 -2.20 19.86 -39.70
CA ILE A 8 -1.67 18.64 -39.09
C ILE A 8 -1.20 18.93 -37.65
N VAL A 9 -0.45 20.02 -37.45
CA VAL A 9 0.01 20.41 -36.10
C VAL A 9 -1.16 20.67 -35.15
N PHE A 10 -2.21 21.39 -35.58
CA PHE A 10 -3.37 21.63 -34.73
C PHE A 10 -4.17 20.35 -34.45
N GLY A 11 -4.30 19.46 -35.43
CA GLY A 11 -4.89 18.14 -35.22
C GLY A 11 -4.13 17.31 -34.19
N ILE A 12 -2.79 17.31 -34.25
CA ILE A 12 -1.93 16.65 -33.26
C ILE A 12 -2.17 17.24 -31.86
N MET A 13 -2.33 18.57 -31.72
CA MET A 13 -2.63 19.18 -30.43
C MET A 13 -3.97 18.70 -29.86
N LEU A 14 -5.02 18.53 -30.68
CA LEU A 14 -6.29 17.98 -30.22
C LEU A 14 -6.14 16.55 -29.67
N PHE A 15 -5.50 15.65 -30.44
CA PHE A 15 -5.29 14.27 -29.99
C PHE A 15 -4.36 14.17 -28.78
N ALA A 16 -3.32 15.00 -28.72
CA ALA A 16 -2.44 15.09 -27.57
C ALA A 16 -3.18 15.59 -26.31
N GLY A 17 -4.11 16.54 -26.46
CA GLY A 17 -4.97 17.02 -25.38
C GLY A 17 -5.86 15.92 -24.80
N ILE A 18 -6.46 15.09 -25.65
CA ILE A 18 -7.27 13.94 -25.20
C ILE A 18 -6.39 12.89 -24.52
N GLY A 19 -5.25 12.53 -25.12
CA GLY A 19 -4.33 11.53 -24.57
C GLY A 19 -3.79 11.93 -23.19
N THR A 20 -3.40 13.20 -23.02
CA THR A 20 -2.93 13.73 -21.73
C THR A 20 -4.04 13.78 -20.68
N TYR A 21 -5.28 14.06 -21.06
CA TYR A 21 -6.42 14.00 -20.15
C TYR A 21 -6.67 12.57 -19.62
N ILE A 22 -6.72 11.58 -20.51
CA ILE A 22 -6.92 10.16 -20.14
C ILE A 22 -5.78 9.68 -19.23
N TYR A 23 -4.54 10.04 -19.57
CA TYR A 23 -3.38 9.74 -18.74
C TYR A 23 -3.47 10.40 -17.36
N GLY A 24 -3.88 11.67 -17.29
CA GLY A 24 -4.11 12.39 -16.04
C GLY A 24 -5.16 11.73 -15.14
N LEU A 25 -6.27 11.25 -15.72
CA LEU A 25 -7.30 10.51 -14.97
C LEU A 25 -6.76 9.22 -14.34
N GLY A 26 -5.89 8.49 -15.04
CA GLY A 26 -5.23 7.29 -14.51
C GLY A 26 -4.30 7.59 -13.33
N GLN A 27 -3.51 8.66 -13.42
CA GLN A 27 -2.65 9.11 -12.31
C GLN A 27 -3.48 9.59 -11.11
N TYR A 28 -4.63 10.22 -11.36
CA TYR A 28 -5.50 10.73 -10.32
C TYR A 28 -6.23 9.61 -9.55
N SER A 29 -6.62 8.52 -10.21
CA SER A 29 -7.25 7.37 -9.54
C SER A 29 -6.28 6.67 -8.60
N LEU A 30 -5.01 6.55 -9.00
CA LEU A 30 -3.96 6.01 -8.15
C LEU A 30 -3.70 6.86 -6.91
N LYS A 31 -3.40 8.15 -7.11
CA LYS A 31 -3.09 9.07 -6.00
C LYS A 31 -4.15 8.97 -4.89
N ARG A 32 -5.42 8.87 -5.29
CA ARG A 32 -6.55 8.73 -4.39
C ARG A 32 -6.58 7.42 -3.63
N MET A 33 -6.23 6.29 -4.25
CA MET A 33 -6.17 5.02 -3.52
C MET A 33 -5.17 5.10 -2.39
N ILE A 34 -4.01 5.72 -2.62
CA ILE A 34 -2.99 5.86 -1.58
C ILE A 34 -3.43 6.87 -0.51
N GLU A 35 -3.88 8.07 -0.90
CA GLU A 35 -4.32 9.10 0.05
C GLU A 35 -5.51 8.65 0.93
N TYR A 36 -6.32 7.70 0.45
CA TYR A 36 -7.55 7.24 1.12
C TYR A 36 -7.45 5.84 1.73
N THR A 37 -6.28 5.19 1.70
CA THR A 37 -6.06 3.98 2.48
C THR A 37 -5.69 4.41 3.91
N PRO A 38 -6.44 4.01 4.94
CA PRO A 38 -6.06 4.33 6.32
C PRO A 38 -4.91 3.44 6.78
N THR A 39 -4.05 4.02 7.62
CA THR A 39 -3.02 3.30 8.35
C THR A 39 -3.67 2.35 9.35
N SER A 40 -3.66 1.05 9.07
CA SER A 40 -4.12 0.03 9.99
C SER A 40 -3.05 -0.27 11.03
N LYS A 41 -3.48 -0.62 12.24
CA LYS A 41 -2.63 -1.31 13.21
C LYS A 41 -2.50 -2.77 12.84
N ALA A 42 -1.36 -3.40 13.13
CA ALA A 42 -1.03 -4.79 12.81
C ALA A 42 -2.14 -5.76 13.26
N VAL A 43 -2.69 -5.57 14.46
CA VAL A 43 -3.77 -6.42 15.01
C VAL A 43 -5.14 -6.16 14.36
N ALA A 44 -5.36 -4.96 13.78
CA ALA A 44 -6.61 -4.58 13.14
C ALA A 44 -6.70 -4.98 11.66
N VAL A 45 -5.61 -5.50 11.09
CA VAL A 45 -5.54 -5.78 9.65
C VAL A 45 -6.63 -6.77 9.27
N ALA A 46 -7.54 -6.34 8.40
CA ALA A 46 -8.57 -7.18 7.81
C ALA A 46 -8.17 -7.58 6.38
N PRO A 47 -8.69 -8.69 5.84
CA PRO A 47 -8.46 -9.06 4.45
C PRO A 47 -8.86 -7.93 3.49
N GLY A 48 -7.94 -7.55 2.60
CA GLY A 48 -8.12 -6.40 1.71
C GLY A 48 -6.90 -5.50 1.66
N ILE A 49 -7.05 -4.30 1.10
CA ILE A 49 -5.95 -3.34 1.01
C ILE A 49 -5.76 -2.67 2.37
N ALA A 50 -4.53 -2.66 2.86
CA ALA A 50 -4.17 -2.01 4.11
C ALA A 50 -2.81 -1.32 3.97
N GLU A 51 -2.70 -0.12 4.53
CA GLU A 51 -1.43 0.53 4.83
C GLU A 51 -1.06 0.15 6.27
N LEU A 52 0.15 -0.33 6.51
CA LEU A 52 0.69 -0.57 7.83
C LEU A 52 1.87 0.36 8.09
N LYS A 53 2.03 0.72 9.36
CA LYS A 53 3.23 1.40 9.86
C LYS A 53 3.80 0.60 11.01
N GLY A 54 5.09 0.25 10.94
CA GLY A 54 5.75 -0.46 12.04
C GLY A 54 7.26 -0.57 11.84
N ILE A 55 7.90 -1.26 12.78
CA ILE A 55 9.33 -1.54 12.80
C ILE A 55 9.57 -2.87 12.10
N ALA A 56 10.46 -2.87 11.11
CA ALA A 56 10.84 -4.07 10.39
C ALA A 56 11.73 -4.96 11.27
N ARG A 57 11.33 -6.22 11.42
CA ARG A 57 12.05 -7.26 12.16
C ARG A 57 12.36 -8.45 11.28
N GLN A 58 13.49 -9.08 11.58
CA GLN A 58 13.87 -10.33 10.93
C GLN A 58 12.87 -11.44 11.26
N PHE A 59 12.56 -12.27 10.26
CA PHE A 59 11.80 -13.50 10.44
C PHE A 59 12.64 -14.68 9.93
N GLY A 60 13.07 -15.55 10.84
CA GLY A 60 13.97 -16.68 10.55
C GLY A 60 15.46 -16.30 10.48
N GLY A 61 15.88 -15.45 9.54
CA GLY A 61 17.29 -15.07 9.37
C GLY A 61 17.51 -13.77 8.59
N THR A 62 18.74 -13.24 8.63
CA THR A 62 19.14 -12.02 7.93
C THR A 62 19.60 -12.29 6.49
N TYR A 63 19.38 -11.32 5.63
CA TYR A 63 19.97 -11.27 4.30
C TYR A 63 21.23 -10.42 4.31
N ILE A 64 22.12 -10.67 3.35
CA ILE A 64 23.21 -9.76 3.04
C ILE A 64 22.92 -9.19 1.66
N SER A 65 22.75 -7.87 1.58
CA SER A 65 22.42 -7.19 0.34
C SER A 65 23.49 -7.45 -0.73
N PRO A 66 23.12 -7.72 -1.99
CA PRO A 66 24.06 -8.25 -2.98
C PRO A 66 25.11 -7.20 -3.39
N TYR A 67 24.74 -5.91 -3.38
CA TYR A 67 25.60 -4.80 -3.77
C TYR A 67 26.30 -4.17 -2.55
N GLY A 68 25.53 -3.64 -1.60
CA GLY A 68 26.03 -2.93 -0.43
C GLY A 68 26.67 -3.82 0.65
N LYS A 69 26.48 -5.15 0.57
CA LYS A 69 26.94 -6.13 1.56
C LYS A 69 26.48 -5.79 3.00
N LYS A 70 25.29 -5.24 3.12
CA LYS A 70 24.69 -4.88 4.41
C LYS A 70 23.80 -6.01 4.92
N GLU A 71 23.80 -6.23 6.23
CA GLU A 71 22.82 -7.12 6.86
C GLU A 71 21.45 -6.45 6.86
N CYS A 72 20.44 -7.13 6.31
CA CYS A 72 19.13 -6.54 6.05
C CYS A 72 18.00 -7.55 6.21
N VAL A 73 16.79 -7.06 6.44
CA VAL A 73 15.57 -7.87 6.44
C VAL A 73 14.98 -8.01 5.04
N TYR A 74 15.23 -7.02 4.17
CA TYR A 74 14.79 -7.01 2.78
C TYR A 74 15.82 -6.29 1.91
N TYR A 75 16.02 -6.78 0.69
CA TYR A 75 16.75 -6.04 -0.34
C TYR A 75 16.08 -6.17 -1.71
N HIS A 76 16.22 -5.13 -2.51
CA HIS A 76 15.88 -5.12 -3.93
C HIS A 76 16.99 -4.43 -4.71
N THR A 77 17.58 -5.13 -5.68
CA THR A 77 18.67 -4.62 -6.50
C THR A 77 18.30 -4.67 -7.96
N GLU A 78 18.42 -3.55 -8.65
CA GLU A 78 18.23 -3.42 -10.10
C GLU A 78 19.52 -3.03 -10.80
N LEU A 79 19.81 -3.73 -11.88
CA LEU A 79 20.89 -3.40 -12.78
C LEU A 79 20.30 -2.83 -14.07
N HIS A 80 20.58 -1.57 -14.34
CA HIS A 80 20.17 -0.89 -15.57
C HIS A 80 21.37 -0.64 -16.49
N LYS A 81 21.14 -0.82 -17.78
CA LYS A 81 22.05 -0.44 -18.85
C LYS A 81 21.47 0.73 -19.61
N TRP A 82 22.31 1.70 -19.91
CA TRP A 82 21.98 2.77 -20.84
C TRP A 82 22.47 2.41 -22.25
N SER A 83 21.58 2.53 -23.23
CA SER A 83 21.93 2.41 -24.65
C SER A 83 21.63 3.73 -25.38
N GLY A 84 22.42 4.05 -26.41
CA GLY A 84 22.28 5.27 -27.19
C GLY A 84 23.26 6.40 -26.82
N SER A 85 23.33 7.42 -27.67
CA SER A 85 24.28 8.53 -27.57
C SER A 85 23.57 9.89 -27.47
N GLY A 86 24.15 10.82 -26.71
CA GLY A 86 23.62 12.18 -26.54
C GLY A 86 22.21 12.22 -25.94
N LYS A 87 21.27 12.87 -26.64
CA LYS A 87 19.88 13.08 -26.20
C LYS A 87 18.97 11.85 -26.37
N HIS A 88 19.41 10.82 -27.09
CA HIS A 88 18.64 9.60 -27.36
C HIS A 88 19.11 8.43 -26.49
N ARG A 89 19.46 8.71 -25.22
CA ARG A 89 19.91 7.68 -24.30
C ARG A 89 18.71 7.07 -23.60
N HIS A 90 18.53 5.77 -23.71
CA HIS A 90 17.44 5.02 -23.12
C HIS A 90 17.96 4.07 -22.05
N ARG A 91 17.20 3.90 -20.96
CA ARG A 91 17.53 3.02 -19.82
C ARG A 91 16.78 1.69 -19.98
N TYR A 92 17.49 0.58 -19.83
CA TYR A 92 16.96 -0.78 -19.93
C TYR A 92 17.32 -1.56 -18.67
N LEU A 93 16.36 -2.27 -18.08
CA LEU A 93 16.62 -3.21 -16.98
C LEU A 93 17.29 -4.46 -17.55
N VAL A 94 18.42 -4.87 -16.97
CA VAL A 94 19.25 -5.99 -17.42
C VAL A 94 19.20 -7.17 -16.44
N GLY A 95 19.09 -6.88 -15.14
CA GLY A 95 18.97 -7.90 -14.11
C GLY A 95 18.32 -7.34 -12.86
N HIS A 96 17.67 -8.20 -12.09
CA HIS A 96 17.10 -7.86 -10.80
C HIS A 96 17.32 -9.00 -9.79
N TRP A 97 17.51 -8.63 -8.53
CA TRP A 97 17.65 -9.57 -7.42
C TRP A 97 16.82 -9.05 -6.26
N GLU A 98 15.96 -9.90 -5.71
CA GLU A 98 15.02 -9.56 -4.65
C GLU A 98 15.10 -10.62 -3.54
N SER A 99 14.95 -10.22 -2.28
CA SER A 99 14.84 -11.16 -1.17
C SER A 99 13.47 -11.85 -1.18
N GLU A 100 13.47 -13.18 -1.13
CA GLU A 100 12.27 -14.01 -1.29
C GLU A 100 11.55 -14.34 0.03
N ARG A 101 12.25 -14.29 1.17
CA ARG A 101 11.67 -14.61 2.47
C ARG A 101 10.84 -13.44 2.98
N PRO A 102 9.74 -13.75 3.67
CA PRO A 102 8.99 -12.72 4.36
C PRO A 102 9.79 -12.16 5.54
N PHE A 103 9.48 -10.93 5.92
CA PHE A 103 9.95 -10.30 7.15
C PHE A 103 8.75 -9.85 8.00
N CYS A 104 9.00 -9.54 9.25
CA CYS A 104 7.97 -9.16 10.19
C CYS A 104 7.90 -7.63 10.32
N LEU A 105 6.69 -7.08 10.42
CA LEU A 105 6.46 -5.68 10.76
C LEU A 105 5.74 -5.61 12.09
N GLU A 106 6.39 -4.99 13.07
CA GLU A 106 5.88 -4.86 14.43
C GLU A 106 5.39 -3.44 14.70
N ASP A 107 4.21 -3.32 15.30
CA ASP A 107 3.75 -2.08 15.90
C ASP A 107 3.47 -2.26 17.40
N ASP A 108 2.90 -1.23 18.02
CA ASP A 108 2.49 -1.25 19.43
C ASP A 108 1.35 -2.22 19.75
N THR A 109 0.66 -2.75 18.74
CA THR A 109 -0.46 -3.69 18.90
C THR A 109 -0.04 -5.14 18.66
N GLY A 110 0.93 -5.38 17.77
CA GLY A 110 1.43 -6.71 17.47
C GLY A 110 2.23 -6.75 16.18
N SER A 111 2.27 -7.93 15.57
CA SER A 111 3.20 -8.22 14.47
C SER A 111 2.44 -8.80 13.28
N VAL A 112 2.82 -8.38 12.05
CA VAL A 112 2.26 -8.88 10.78
C VAL A 112 3.38 -9.33 9.87
N LEU A 113 3.14 -10.40 9.12
CA LEU A 113 4.11 -10.93 8.17
C LEU A 113 3.96 -10.21 6.82
N ILE A 114 5.08 -9.81 6.22
CA ILE A 114 5.13 -9.17 4.91
C ILE A 114 5.89 -10.07 3.95
N LYS A 115 5.26 -10.43 2.84
CA LYS A 115 5.91 -11.10 1.72
C LYS A 115 5.97 -10.15 0.52
N PRO A 116 7.11 -9.48 0.31
CA PRO A 116 7.31 -8.66 -0.86
C PRO A 116 7.41 -9.53 -2.11
N GLU A 117 6.60 -9.25 -3.12
CA GLU A 117 6.64 -9.89 -4.44
C GLU A 117 6.64 -8.79 -5.52
N LEU A 118 7.71 -7.99 -5.60
CA LEU A 118 7.75 -6.81 -6.49
C LEU A 118 7.91 -7.16 -7.97
N HIS A 119 8.31 -8.39 -8.32
CA HIS A 119 8.58 -8.79 -9.71
C HIS A 119 7.61 -9.80 -10.33
N SER A 120 6.51 -10.16 -9.65
CA SER A 120 5.46 -11.00 -10.20
C SER A 120 4.72 -10.31 -11.37
N ALA A 121 5.21 -10.54 -12.59
CA ALA A 121 4.59 -10.29 -13.90
C ALA A 121 3.69 -9.03 -14.03
N GLY A 122 4.32 -7.85 -14.01
CA GLY A 122 3.72 -6.63 -14.58
C GLY A 122 3.12 -5.64 -13.58
N SER A 123 3.73 -5.51 -12.40
CA SER A 123 3.50 -4.38 -11.47
C SER A 123 3.84 -3.06 -12.17
N GLU A 124 2.83 -2.32 -12.60
CA GLU A 124 2.99 -0.98 -13.21
C GLU A 124 3.43 0.08 -12.19
N MET A 125 3.44 -0.28 -10.91
CA MET A 125 3.58 0.66 -9.83
C MET A 125 4.58 0.17 -8.80
N LYS A 126 5.78 0.71 -8.95
CA LYS A 126 6.93 0.39 -8.14
C LYS A 126 7.24 1.61 -7.28
N LEU A 127 6.51 1.78 -6.18
CA LEU A 127 6.89 2.78 -5.19
C LEU A 127 7.82 2.10 -4.17
N ILE A 128 9.07 1.89 -4.60
CA ILE A 128 10.18 1.67 -3.67
C ILE A 128 10.73 3.07 -3.40
N VAL A 129 10.25 3.69 -2.33
CA VAL A 129 10.75 5.01 -1.95
C VAL A 129 12.08 4.81 -1.26
N LYS A 130 13.10 5.15 -2.05
CA LYS A 130 14.52 5.31 -1.75
C LYS A 130 15.36 4.19 -2.36
N THR A 131 16.24 4.63 -3.26
CA THR A 131 17.45 3.92 -3.62
C THR A 131 18.50 4.34 -2.59
N ASP A 132 18.94 3.44 -1.72
CA ASP A 132 19.95 3.76 -0.71
C ASP A 132 21.32 3.98 -1.35
N LEU A 133 21.57 3.31 -2.47
CA LEU A 133 22.79 3.44 -3.27
C LEU A 133 22.44 3.48 -4.76
N SER A 134 22.64 4.65 -5.38
CA SER A 134 22.59 4.81 -6.83
C SER A 134 23.98 5.18 -7.34
N HIS A 135 24.63 4.23 -8.01
CA HIS A 135 25.93 4.47 -8.62
C HIS A 135 25.83 4.40 -10.13
N LYS A 136 26.10 5.54 -10.79
CA LYS A 136 26.16 5.67 -12.24
C LYS A 136 27.62 5.68 -12.68
N LEU A 137 28.03 4.65 -13.42
CA LEU A 137 29.33 4.64 -14.08
C LEU A 137 29.23 5.43 -15.40
N VAL A 138 30.10 6.42 -15.58
CA VAL A 138 30.35 7.09 -16.87
C VAL A 138 31.64 6.47 -17.43
N PRO A 139 31.70 6.02 -18.69
CA PRO A 139 32.84 5.25 -19.19
C PRO A 139 33.97 6.23 -19.48
N GLY A 140 35.13 5.94 -18.92
CA GLY A 140 36.34 6.74 -19.09
C GLY A 140 37.59 5.88 -18.99
N GLY A 141 37.81 5.03 -20.00
CA GLY A 141 39.14 4.51 -20.31
C GLY A 141 39.28 2.98 -20.38
N GLY A 142 38.86 2.40 -21.51
CA GLY A 142 39.49 1.23 -22.15
C GLY A 142 39.67 -0.06 -21.33
N LEU A 143 40.28 -1.07 -21.98
CA LEU A 143 40.36 -2.48 -21.56
C LEU A 143 41.06 -2.75 -20.20
N LEU A 144 41.68 -1.73 -19.59
CA LEU A 144 42.30 -1.84 -18.27
C LEU A 144 41.47 -1.22 -17.14
N GLY A 145 40.51 -0.32 -17.36
CA GLY A 145 39.83 0.39 -16.26
C GLY A 145 38.88 -0.45 -15.38
N PHE A 146 38.40 -1.59 -15.89
CA PHE A 146 37.52 -2.51 -15.16
C PHE A 146 38.28 -3.46 -14.21
N LEU A 147 39.51 -3.84 -14.57
CA LEU A 147 40.38 -4.71 -13.76
C LEU A 147 41.46 -3.92 -13.00
N ASP A 148 41.80 -2.72 -13.45
CA ASP A 148 42.79 -1.83 -12.86
C ASP A 148 42.10 -0.66 -12.15
N LYS A 149 41.95 -0.79 -10.83
CA LYS A 149 41.79 0.30 -9.82
C LYS A 149 41.02 1.58 -10.20
N LYS A 150 40.03 1.54 -11.09
CA LYS A 150 39.21 2.71 -11.48
C LYS A 150 37.71 2.44 -11.56
N VAL A 151 37.23 1.34 -10.99
CA VAL A 151 35.89 1.35 -10.39
C VAL A 151 36.06 2.00 -9.01
N PRO A 152 35.52 3.20 -8.75
CA PRO A 152 35.79 3.91 -7.50
C PRO A 152 35.24 3.19 -6.25
N ASN A 153 34.42 2.15 -6.42
CA ASN A 153 33.74 1.43 -5.35
C ASN A 153 33.97 -0.09 -5.47
N GLU A 154 34.78 -0.67 -4.56
CA GLU A 154 35.09 -2.11 -4.48
C GLU A 154 33.85 -3.04 -4.42
N PRO A 155 32.76 -2.69 -3.67
CA PRO A 155 31.52 -3.46 -3.65
C PRO A 155 30.83 -3.58 -5.03
N LEU A 156 30.91 -2.54 -5.87
CA LEU A 156 30.32 -2.56 -7.21
C LEU A 156 31.06 -3.51 -8.14
N ARG A 157 32.38 -3.53 -8.04
CA ARG A 157 33.20 -4.46 -8.81
C ARG A 157 32.87 -5.91 -8.42
N LEU A 158 32.85 -6.20 -7.12
CA LEU A 158 32.50 -7.53 -6.61
C LEU A 158 31.09 -7.96 -7.04
N PHE A 159 30.11 -7.06 -6.98
CA PHE A 159 28.74 -7.34 -7.42
C PHE A 159 28.68 -7.63 -8.93
N LEU A 160 29.28 -6.79 -9.77
CA LEU A 160 29.27 -6.98 -11.22
C LEU A 160 30.02 -8.25 -11.64
N GLU A 161 31.15 -8.55 -11.00
CA GLU A 161 31.93 -9.77 -11.25
C GLU A 161 31.18 -11.05 -10.87
N SER A 162 30.37 -11.01 -9.80
CA SER A 162 29.65 -12.18 -9.29
C SER A 162 28.25 -12.39 -9.90
N HIS A 163 27.55 -11.32 -10.30
CA HIS A 163 26.14 -11.39 -10.69
C HIS A 163 25.85 -10.91 -12.13
N ALA A 164 26.74 -10.12 -12.74
CA ALA A 164 26.43 -9.41 -14.00
C ALA A 164 27.47 -9.57 -15.12
N LYS A 165 28.48 -10.43 -14.92
CA LYS A 165 29.61 -10.61 -15.83
C LYS A 165 29.19 -11.01 -17.25
N ASP A 166 28.15 -11.83 -17.37
CA ASP A 166 27.64 -12.32 -18.65
C ASP A 166 26.51 -11.46 -19.24
N LEU A 167 26.06 -10.44 -18.49
CA LEU A 167 24.90 -9.60 -18.85
C LEU A 167 25.28 -8.26 -19.49
N LEU A 168 26.57 -7.89 -19.48
CA LEU A 168 27.05 -6.56 -19.84
C LEU A 168 28.22 -6.62 -20.83
N ASN A 169 28.23 -5.72 -21.81
CA ASN A 169 29.37 -5.50 -22.70
C ASN A 169 30.32 -4.44 -22.14
N TYR A 170 31.59 -4.53 -22.56
CA TYR A 170 32.71 -3.75 -22.03
C TYR A 170 32.53 -2.21 -22.01
N ASN A 171 31.70 -1.66 -22.90
CA ASN A 171 31.47 -0.22 -23.04
C ASN A 171 30.10 0.24 -22.51
N ASP A 172 29.36 -0.65 -21.86
CA ASP A 172 28.01 -0.33 -21.41
C ASP A 172 28.05 0.65 -20.24
N LEU A 173 27.18 1.66 -20.34
CA LEU A 173 26.89 2.57 -19.26
C LEU A 173 25.93 1.87 -18.30
N VAL A 174 26.39 1.63 -17.08
CA VAL A 174 25.66 0.83 -16.09
C VAL A 174 25.28 1.69 -14.89
N GLU A 175 24.07 1.44 -14.39
CA GLU A 175 23.53 2.07 -13.21
C GLU A 175 22.93 0.99 -12.32
N VAL A 176 23.45 0.86 -11.11
CA VAL A 176 22.92 -0.07 -10.10
C VAL A 176 22.11 0.75 -9.10
N HIS A 177 20.89 0.30 -8.84
CA HIS A 177 20.02 0.83 -7.80
C HIS A 177 19.78 -0.28 -6.78
N GLU A 178 20.24 -0.10 -5.56
CA GLU A 178 19.94 -1.01 -4.44
C GLU A 178 19.07 -0.27 -3.41
N THR A 179 18.01 -0.94 -2.97
CA THR A 179 17.20 -0.56 -1.81
C THR A 179 17.33 -1.65 -0.76
N VAL A 180 17.58 -1.25 0.48
CA VAL A 180 17.82 -2.16 1.60
C VAL A 180 17.01 -1.68 2.79
N PHE A 181 16.28 -2.58 3.44
CA PHE A 181 15.68 -2.31 4.74
C PHE A 181 16.42 -3.11 5.81
N GLU A 182 16.94 -2.41 6.80
CA GLU A 182 17.70 -2.94 7.92
C GLU A 182 16.75 -3.36 9.06
N ASN A 183 17.26 -4.20 9.97
CA ASN A 183 16.47 -4.62 11.14
C ASN A 183 16.32 -3.43 12.11
N GLY A 184 15.08 -3.04 12.42
CA GLY A 184 14.78 -1.87 13.25
C GLY A 184 14.31 -0.64 12.46
N ASP A 185 14.29 -0.69 11.13
CA ASP A 185 13.80 0.43 10.32
C ASP A 185 12.28 0.61 10.47
N GLU A 186 11.83 1.86 10.57
CA GLU A 186 10.40 2.19 10.57
C GLU A 186 9.90 2.25 9.12
N LEU A 187 8.99 1.34 8.76
CA LEU A 187 8.46 1.19 7.41
C LEU A 187 6.96 1.44 7.34
N TYR A 188 6.55 2.07 6.25
CA TYR A 188 5.20 2.13 5.73
C TYR A 188 5.06 1.09 4.64
N VAL A 189 4.12 0.17 4.80
CA VAL A 189 3.90 -0.95 3.88
C VAL A 189 2.46 -0.94 3.43
N LEU A 190 2.25 -0.83 2.13
CA LEU A 190 0.94 -0.80 1.53
C LEU A 190 0.80 -1.98 0.57
N GLY A 191 -0.19 -2.84 0.84
CA GLY A 191 -0.39 -4.06 0.06
C GLY A 191 -1.75 -4.67 0.32
N SER A 192 -1.97 -5.88 -0.22
CA SER A 192 -3.15 -6.67 0.10
C SER A 192 -2.85 -7.59 1.26
N ALA A 193 -3.60 -7.42 2.34
CA ALA A 193 -3.67 -8.35 3.44
C ALA A 193 -4.55 -9.56 3.07
N SER A 194 -4.03 -10.76 3.30
CA SER A 194 -4.74 -12.03 3.18
C SER A 194 -4.52 -12.86 4.46
N ALA A 195 -5.37 -13.85 4.69
CA ALA A 195 -5.17 -14.76 5.81
C ALA A 195 -3.82 -15.48 5.64
N TYR A 196 -3.02 -15.53 6.71
CA TYR A 196 -1.79 -16.31 6.71
C TYR A 196 -2.16 -17.79 6.79
N GLU A 197 -1.97 -18.52 5.69
CA GLU A 197 -2.00 -19.99 5.71
C GLU A 197 -0.57 -20.49 5.95
N PRO A 198 -0.28 -21.13 7.11
CA PRO A 198 1.02 -21.72 7.35
C PRO A 198 1.23 -22.87 6.36
N TYR A 199 2.02 -22.59 5.32
CA TYR A 199 2.66 -23.53 4.40
C TYR A 199 1.89 -24.83 4.12
N LYS A 200 0.76 -24.73 3.43
CA LYS A 200 0.12 -25.88 2.79
C LYS A 200 0.80 -26.14 1.45
N ASP A 201 1.86 -26.93 1.48
CA ASP A 201 2.28 -27.93 0.48
C ASP A 201 3.79 -28.00 0.36
N LYS A 202 4.32 -29.21 0.56
CA LYS A 202 5.71 -29.57 0.25
C LYS A 202 6.03 -29.48 -1.26
N ALA A 203 5.01 -29.32 -2.12
CA ALA A 203 5.19 -29.22 -3.57
C ALA A 203 5.63 -27.81 -4.02
N ASP A 204 5.17 -26.76 -3.33
CA ASP A 204 5.62 -25.36 -3.58
C ASP A 204 6.97 -25.05 -2.90
N ALA A 205 7.54 -26.01 -2.18
CA ALA A 205 8.89 -25.89 -1.61
C ALA A 205 9.96 -26.02 -2.67
N ASP A 206 9.77 -26.94 -3.62
CA ASP A 206 10.81 -27.25 -4.59
C ASP A 206 10.87 -26.25 -5.76
N ASP A 207 9.79 -25.47 -5.99
CA ASP A 207 9.74 -24.42 -7.03
C ASP A 207 10.36 -23.07 -6.61
N ILE A 208 10.76 -22.92 -5.34
CA ILE A 208 11.34 -21.67 -4.79
C ILE A 208 12.84 -21.83 -4.44
N PHE A 209 13.35 -23.06 -4.31
CA PHE A 209 14.75 -23.29 -3.97
C PHE A 209 15.56 -23.77 -5.18
N PHE A 210 16.36 -22.87 -5.78
CA PHE A 210 17.44 -23.26 -6.68
C PHE A 210 18.46 -24.17 -5.97
N GLU A 211 19.01 -25.15 -6.70
CA GLU A 211 20.11 -26.01 -6.22
C GLU A 211 21.27 -25.16 -5.70
N GLY A 212 21.52 -25.24 -4.38
CA GLY A 212 22.62 -24.56 -3.70
C GLY A 212 22.23 -23.55 -2.63
N ALA A 213 20.96 -23.15 -2.53
CA ALA A 213 20.47 -22.39 -1.39
C ALA A 213 20.44 -23.29 -0.13
N PRO A 214 20.84 -22.81 1.07
CA PRO A 214 20.70 -23.57 2.29
C PRO A 214 19.23 -23.91 2.49
N LYS A 215 18.89 -25.21 2.42
CA LYS A 215 17.54 -25.71 2.69
C LYS A 215 17.07 -25.15 4.03
N PRO A 216 15.87 -24.57 4.11
CA PRO A 216 15.37 -24.01 5.37
C PRO A 216 15.42 -25.13 6.42
N SER A 217 16.11 -24.86 7.52
CA SER A 217 15.99 -25.64 8.74
C SER A 217 14.50 -25.83 8.99
N ALA A 218 14.05 -27.09 8.99
CA ALA A 218 12.65 -27.52 8.98
C ALA A 218 11.90 -27.25 10.30
N THR A 219 12.19 -26.12 10.93
CA THR A 219 11.62 -25.70 12.21
C THR A 219 11.76 -24.18 12.30
N LEU A 220 11.12 -23.47 11.36
CA LEU A 220 10.67 -22.11 11.69
C LEU A 220 9.75 -22.25 12.91
N PRO A 221 9.98 -21.51 14.00
CA PRO A 221 9.16 -21.67 15.21
C PRO A 221 7.71 -21.35 14.85
N ILE A 222 6.85 -22.36 14.92
CA ILE A 222 5.40 -22.30 14.70
C ILE A 222 4.70 -21.53 15.86
N GLN A 223 5.43 -20.69 16.59
CA GLN A 223 4.96 -20.05 17.81
C GLN A 223 4.42 -18.63 17.64
N GLU A 224 4.53 -18.02 16.46
CA GLU A 224 4.04 -16.65 16.28
C GLU A 224 2.64 -16.65 15.64
N GLY A 225 1.66 -16.20 16.43
CA GLY A 225 0.24 -16.12 16.10
C GLY A 225 -0.13 -15.08 15.03
N PHE A 226 0.59 -15.07 13.91
CA PHE A 226 0.27 -14.24 12.76
C PHE A 226 -1.04 -14.69 12.11
N GLN A 227 -2.00 -13.77 12.00
CA GLN A 227 -3.28 -14.04 11.33
C GLN A 227 -3.29 -13.58 9.88
N MET A 228 -2.43 -12.60 9.54
CA MET A 228 -2.45 -11.91 8.26
C MET A 228 -1.06 -11.88 7.64
N LEU A 229 -1.04 -12.04 6.31
CA LEU A 229 0.10 -11.86 5.44
C LEU A 229 -0.19 -10.68 4.51
N ILE A 230 0.71 -9.70 4.45
CA ILE A 230 0.63 -8.64 3.44
C ILE A 230 1.52 -8.99 2.27
N SER A 231 0.93 -9.05 1.09
CA SER A 231 1.63 -9.33 -0.16
C SER A 231 1.11 -8.50 -1.32
N HIS A 232 1.71 -8.68 -2.48
CA HIS A 232 1.33 -8.00 -3.70
C HIS A 232 -0.10 -8.32 -4.14
N ASP A 233 -0.90 -7.28 -4.40
CA ASP A 233 -2.25 -7.46 -4.95
C ASP A 233 -2.17 -7.85 -6.43
N LYS A 234 -2.35 -9.14 -6.73
CA LYS A 234 -2.35 -9.66 -8.12
C LYS A 234 -3.41 -9.01 -9.02
N LYS A 235 -4.54 -8.54 -8.48
CA LYS A 235 -5.63 -7.93 -9.27
C LYS A 235 -5.33 -6.48 -9.64
N ARG A 236 -4.73 -5.74 -8.71
CA ARG A 236 -4.47 -4.30 -8.85
C ARG A 236 -3.02 -3.95 -9.15
N LYS A 237 -2.14 -4.95 -9.15
CA LYS A 237 -0.72 -4.83 -9.50
C LYS A 237 0.01 -3.78 -8.63
N PHE A 238 -0.25 -3.84 -7.32
CA PHE A 238 0.14 -2.80 -6.39
C PHE A 238 0.71 -3.38 -5.10
N PHE A 239 1.88 -2.88 -4.73
CA PHE A 239 2.58 -3.11 -3.47
C PHE A 239 3.63 -2.01 -3.30
N ALA A 240 3.70 -1.38 -2.13
CA ALA A 240 4.64 -0.31 -1.85
C ALA A 240 5.25 -0.48 -0.45
N MET A 241 6.54 -0.16 -0.34
CA MET A 241 7.27 -0.13 0.92
C MET A 241 8.14 1.12 0.96
N SER A 242 8.13 1.84 2.08
CA SER A 242 8.82 3.13 2.20
C SER A 242 9.19 3.44 3.65
N GLU A 243 10.39 3.98 3.89
CA GLU A 243 10.80 4.55 5.19
C GLU A 243 10.05 5.86 5.52
N LYS A 244 9.56 6.54 4.49
CA LYS A 244 8.78 7.78 4.62
C LYS A 244 7.30 7.48 4.43
N SER A 245 6.44 8.21 5.12
CA SER A 245 5.01 8.13 4.82
C SER A 245 4.78 8.50 3.35
N GLU A 246 4.05 7.66 2.61
CA GLU A 246 3.78 7.82 1.18
C GLU A 246 3.19 9.20 0.85
N LYS A 247 2.49 9.80 1.83
CA LYS A 247 1.90 11.13 1.81
C LYS A 247 2.90 12.25 1.48
N ASP A 248 4.16 12.12 1.89
CA ASP A 248 5.18 13.15 1.63
C ASP A 248 5.73 13.05 0.19
N THR A 249 5.86 11.83 -0.35
CA THR A 249 6.32 11.57 -1.72
C THR A 249 5.24 11.77 -2.79
N LEU A 250 3.97 11.69 -2.43
CA LEU A 250 2.82 11.83 -3.34
C LEU A 250 2.54 13.27 -3.79
N SER A 251 3.20 14.25 -3.19
CA SER A 251 3.02 15.67 -3.53
C SER A 251 3.41 15.96 -4.99
N GLU A 252 4.51 15.38 -5.48
CA GLU A 252 5.00 15.58 -6.86
C GLU A 252 4.09 14.90 -7.90
N VAL A 253 3.69 13.65 -7.65
CA VAL A 253 2.74 12.90 -8.49
C VAL A 253 1.39 13.61 -8.54
N GLY A 254 0.97 14.19 -7.42
CA GLY A 254 -0.27 14.94 -7.32
C GLY A 254 -0.31 16.22 -8.13
N LEU A 255 0.79 16.97 -8.15
CA LEU A 255 0.89 18.19 -8.94
C LEU A 255 0.90 17.84 -10.43
N ALA A 256 1.65 16.81 -10.82
CA ALA A 256 1.66 16.30 -12.19
C ALA A 256 0.27 15.81 -12.64
N ALA A 257 -0.45 15.05 -11.81
CA ALA A 257 -1.81 14.58 -12.12
C ALA A 257 -2.76 15.76 -12.35
N ILE A 258 -2.73 16.79 -11.50
CA ILE A 258 -3.53 18.01 -11.68
C ILE A 258 -3.17 18.71 -13.00
N ILE A 259 -1.87 18.85 -13.29
CA ILE A 259 -1.41 19.45 -14.55
C ILE A 259 -1.92 18.67 -15.76
N TYR A 260 -1.86 17.33 -15.76
CA TYR A 260 -2.32 16.54 -16.91
C TYR A 260 -3.84 16.54 -17.04
N THR A 261 -4.57 16.45 -15.94
CA THR A 261 -6.05 16.45 -15.92
C THR A 261 -6.62 17.79 -16.41
N TYR A 262 -6.00 18.93 -16.08
CA TYR A 262 -6.51 20.24 -16.52
C TYR A 262 -5.78 20.83 -17.73
N GLY A 263 -4.50 20.48 -17.91
CA GLY A 263 -3.67 20.92 -19.02
C GLY A 263 -4.03 20.25 -20.35
N GLY A 264 -4.48 18.99 -20.34
CA GLY A 264 -4.97 18.31 -21.55
C GLY A 264 -6.18 19.02 -22.18
N PRO A 265 -7.25 19.30 -21.42
CA PRO A 265 -8.39 20.10 -21.87
C PRO A 265 -8.01 21.52 -22.35
N LEU A 266 -7.05 22.17 -21.68
CA LEU A 266 -6.54 23.48 -22.11
C LEU A 266 -5.78 23.40 -23.45
N LEU A 267 -4.96 22.37 -23.63
CA LEU A 267 -4.21 22.13 -24.86
C LEU A 267 -5.13 21.75 -26.03
N PHE A 268 -6.19 21.00 -25.75
CA PHE A 268 -7.27 20.77 -26.72
C PHE A 268 -7.97 22.08 -27.08
N LEU A 269 -8.39 22.87 -26.10
CA LEU A 269 -9.12 24.14 -26.32
C LEU A 269 -8.28 25.11 -27.16
N THR A 270 -6.99 25.22 -26.86
CA THR A 270 -6.07 26.07 -27.64
C THR A 270 -5.89 25.58 -29.07
N GLY A 271 -5.66 24.27 -29.29
CA GLY A 271 -5.61 23.70 -30.64
C GLY A 271 -6.92 23.88 -31.41
N TYR A 272 -8.05 23.80 -30.71
CA TYR A 272 -9.38 23.98 -31.25
C TYR A 272 -9.68 25.42 -31.67
N LEU A 273 -9.37 26.40 -30.81
CA LEU A 273 -9.51 27.82 -31.11
C LEU A 273 -8.59 28.25 -32.27
N LEU A 274 -7.38 27.69 -32.35
CA LEU A 274 -6.47 27.95 -33.48
C LEU A 274 -7.00 27.40 -34.81
N LEU A 275 -7.66 26.23 -34.79
CA LEU A 275 -8.39 25.71 -35.95
C LEU A 275 -9.55 26.62 -36.34
N LEU A 276 -10.37 27.05 -35.38
CA LEU A 276 -11.50 27.96 -35.65
C LEU A 276 -11.02 29.29 -36.22
N TRP A 277 -10.00 29.91 -35.61
CA TRP A 277 -9.39 31.16 -36.12
C TRP A 277 -8.88 30.99 -37.56
N ARG A 278 -8.28 29.83 -37.87
CA ARG A 278 -7.79 29.50 -39.20
C ARG A 278 -8.90 29.32 -40.24
N PHE A 279 -10.05 28.77 -39.84
CA PHE A 279 -11.22 28.54 -40.70
C PHE A 279 -12.15 29.75 -40.82
N SER A 280 -12.11 30.70 -39.87
CA SER A 280 -12.84 31.99 -39.93
C SER A 280 -12.39 32.84 -41.14
N LEU A 281 -11.15 32.67 -41.62
CA LEU A 281 -10.67 33.23 -42.89
C LEU A 281 -11.36 32.67 -44.16
N LEU A 282 -12.18 31.61 -44.05
CA LEU A 282 -12.81 30.91 -45.18
C LEU A 282 -14.31 31.20 -45.39
N GLN A 283 -14.91 32.14 -44.64
CA GLN A 283 -16.34 32.55 -44.75
C GLN A 283 -17.38 31.41 -44.64
N LEU A 284 -17.07 30.30 -43.96
CA LEU A 284 -17.98 29.18 -43.75
C LEU A 284 -18.82 29.38 -42.45
N PRO A 285 -20.10 28.92 -42.37
CA PRO A 285 -20.99 29.09 -41.21
C PRO A 285 -20.62 28.22 -39.98
N PHE A 286 -19.41 27.65 -39.97
CA PHE A 286 -18.97 26.65 -38.98
C PHE A 286 -18.59 27.22 -37.60
N GLU A 287 -18.62 28.54 -37.43
CA GLU A 287 -18.23 29.20 -36.16
C GLU A 287 -19.14 28.82 -35.00
N ALA A 288 -20.46 28.73 -35.22
CA ALA A 288 -21.43 28.39 -34.18
C ALA A 288 -21.36 26.90 -33.76
N LEU A 289 -21.22 25.99 -34.73
CA LEU A 289 -21.04 24.57 -34.46
C LEU A 289 -19.76 24.36 -33.65
N GLY A 290 -18.74 25.17 -33.93
CA GLY A 290 -17.46 25.01 -33.27
C GLY A 290 -17.52 25.36 -31.78
N VAL A 291 -18.10 26.53 -31.49
CA VAL A 291 -18.34 26.97 -30.11
C VAL A 291 -19.16 25.94 -29.32
N LEU A 292 -20.19 25.34 -29.93
CA LEU A 292 -20.99 24.29 -29.29
C LEU A 292 -20.19 23.03 -28.94
N VAL A 293 -19.29 22.59 -29.83
CA VAL A 293 -18.42 21.42 -29.57
C VAL A 293 -17.44 21.70 -28.42
N ALA A 294 -16.87 22.90 -28.37
CA ALA A 294 -16.00 23.30 -27.26
C ALA A 294 -16.75 23.34 -25.92
N PHE A 295 -17.96 23.92 -25.89
CA PHE A 295 -18.80 23.92 -24.69
C PHE A 295 -19.23 22.52 -24.26
N ALA A 296 -19.63 21.66 -25.21
CA ALA A 296 -20.01 20.28 -24.93
C ALA A 296 -18.83 19.49 -24.33
N MET A 297 -17.63 19.66 -24.88
CA MET A 297 -16.43 19.00 -24.35
C MET A 297 -16.04 19.54 -22.97
N TYR A 298 -16.07 20.85 -22.75
CA TYR A 298 -15.79 21.43 -21.44
C TYR A 298 -16.79 20.97 -20.38
N SER A 299 -18.07 20.93 -20.73
CA SER A 299 -19.14 20.37 -19.89
C SER A 299 -18.89 18.90 -19.58
N TRP A 300 -18.46 18.10 -20.56
CA TRP A 300 -18.10 16.69 -20.36
C TRP A 300 -16.90 16.50 -19.41
N VAL A 301 -15.83 17.26 -19.61
CA VAL A 301 -14.64 17.24 -18.72
C VAL A 301 -15.03 17.67 -17.32
N PHE A 302 -15.81 18.74 -17.18
CA PHE A 302 -16.30 19.22 -15.90
C PHE A 302 -17.17 18.18 -15.19
N LEU A 303 -18.13 17.58 -15.90
CA LEU A 303 -19.02 16.56 -15.36
C LEU A 303 -18.27 15.30 -14.94
N SER A 304 -17.34 14.81 -15.77
CA SER A 304 -16.51 13.65 -15.42
C SER A 304 -15.62 13.91 -14.21
N GLY A 305 -15.09 15.13 -14.04
CA GLY A 305 -14.40 15.56 -12.83
C GLY A 305 -15.29 15.51 -11.58
N LEU A 306 -16.53 16.02 -11.66
CA LEU A 306 -17.50 15.95 -10.56
C LEU A 306 -17.86 14.50 -10.18
N LEU A 307 -18.09 13.64 -11.18
CA LEU A 307 -18.36 12.22 -10.96
C LEU A 307 -17.17 11.52 -10.29
N ALA A 308 -15.93 11.86 -10.67
CA ALA A 308 -14.75 11.35 -10.00
C ALA A 308 -14.71 11.79 -8.53
N LEU A 309 -14.91 13.08 -8.22
CA LEU A 309 -15.02 13.60 -6.84
C LEU A 309 -16.09 12.87 -6.02
N TYR A 310 -17.26 12.61 -6.59
CA TYR A 310 -18.32 11.85 -5.94
C TYR A 310 -17.90 10.41 -5.64
N ASN A 311 -17.35 9.70 -6.64
CA ASN A 311 -16.94 8.30 -6.50
C ASN A 311 -15.87 8.11 -5.41
N SER A 312 -14.97 9.07 -5.23
CA SER A 312 -14.00 9.02 -4.11
C SER A 312 -14.66 9.18 -2.74
N LEU A 313 -15.64 10.08 -2.61
CA LEU A 313 -16.35 10.24 -1.34
C LEU A 313 -17.19 8.99 -1.02
N ALA A 314 -17.81 8.40 -2.05
CA ALA A 314 -18.52 7.13 -1.92
C ALA A 314 -17.56 5.99 -1.51
N ALA A 315 -16.35 5.94 -2.06
CA ALA A 315 -15.34 4.94 -1.69
C ALA A 315 -14.91 5.07 -0.21
N LEU A 316 -14.69 6.29 0.28
CA LEU A 316 -14.39 6.56 1.69
C LEU A 316 -15.56 6.18 2.61
N LYS A 317 -16.79 6.51 2.22
CA LYS A 317 -17.99 6.11 2.97
C LYS A 317 -18.10 4.58 3.06
N ASN A 318 -17.90 3.88 1.95
CA ASN A 318 -17.89 2.42 1.91
C ASN A 318 -16.73 1.81 2.73
N ALA A 319 -15.60 2.54 2.90
CA ALA A 319 -14.53 2.11 3.78
C ALA A 319 -14.95 2.19 5.27
N VAL A 320 -15.61 3.27 5.67
CA VAL A 320 -16.20 3.41 7.01
C VAL A 320 -17.22 2.29 7.30
N GLU A 321 -18.13 2.04 6.35
CA GLU A 321 -19.15 0.98 6.50
C GLU A 321 -18.51 -0.41 6.64
N ARG A 322 -17.45 -0.70 5.86
CA ARG A 322 -16.70 -1.96 5.99
C ARG A 322 -15.97 -2.07 7.32
N ALA A 323 -15.33 -1.00 7.80
CA ALA A 323 -14.66 -1.00 9.09
C ALA A 323 -15.64 -1.21 10.25
N SER A 324 -16.83 -0.60 10.18
CA SER A 324 -17.94 -0.83 11.11
C SER A 324 -18.39 -2.29 11.12
N ALA A 325 -18.62 -2.88 9.93
CA ALA A 325 -19.04 -4.28 9.82
C ALA A 325 -17.99 -5.24 10.41
N ASN A 326 -16.70 -4.95 10.24
CA ASN A 326 -15.63 -5.74 10.86
C ASN A 326 -15.68 -5.70 12.39
N ILE A 327 -15.99 -4.54 12.99
CA ILE A 327 -16.22 -4.44 14.44
C ILE A 327 -17.39 -5.32 14.86
N ASP A 328 -18.50 -5.30 14.12
CA ASP A 328 -19.69 -6.11 14.44
C ASP A 328 -19.38 -7.62 14.43
N VAL A 329 -18.56 -8.08 13.48
CA VAL A 329 -18.10 -9.48 13.45
C VAL A 329 -17.30 -9.84 14.70
N MET A 330 -16.40 -8.96 15.14
CA MET A 330 -15.59 -9.22 16.35
C MET A 330 -16.43 -9.14 17.63
N LEU A 331 -17.42 -8.26 17.68
CA LEU A 331 -18.39 -8.19 18.78
C LEU A 331 -19.24 -9.47 18.87
N ARG A 332 -19.64 -10.06 17.74
CA ARG A 332 -20.34 -11.35 17.71
C ARG A 332 -19.46 -12.48 18.25
N LYS A 333 -18.20 -12.60 17.80
CA LYS A 333 -17.25 -13.59 18.33
C LYS A 333 -17.09 -13.46 19.85
N ARG A 334 -16.99 -12.22 20.36
CA ARG A 334 -16.96 -11.98 21.81
C ARG A 334 -18.24 -12.47 22.51
N ALA A 335 -19.40 -12.20 21.93
CA ALA A 335 -20.68 -12.64 22.49
C ALA A 335 -20.84 -14.18 22.50
N GLU A 336 -20.17 -14.88 21.58
CA GLU A 336 -20.10 -16.35 21.54
C GLU A 336 -19.13 -16.93 22.58
N LEU A 337 -17.98 -16.28 22.82
CA LEU A 337 -16.95 -16.75 23.76
C LEU A 337 -17.33 -16.57 25.25
N ILE A 338 -18.03 -15.50 25.61
CA ILE A 338 -18.33 -15.20 27.03
C ILE A 338 -19.21 -16.29 27.69
N PRO A 339 -20.31 -16.77 27.09
CA PRO A 339 -21.11 -17.86 27.67
C PRO A 339 -20.28 -19.12 27.93
N GLU A 340 -19.46 -19.53 26.97
CA GLU A 340 -18.59 -20.71 27.07
C GLU A 340 -17.62 -20.55 28.24
N LEU A 341 -16.97 -19.38 28.36
CA LEU A 341 -16.07 -19.08 29.45
C LEU A 341 -16.79 -19.07 30.82
N ILE A 342 -18.00 -18.53 30.88
CA ILE A 342 -18.83 -18.55 32.11
C ILE A 342 -19.18 -19.99 32.51
N GLU A 343 -19.47 -20.88 31.56
CA GLU A 343 -19.77 -22.28 31.84
C GLU A 343 -18.59 -23.01 32.47
N VAL A 344 -17.39 -22.82 31.92
CA VAL A 344 -16.15 -23.37 32.49
C VAL A 344 -15.90 -22.82 33.89
N VAL A 345 -16.03 -21.50 34.10
CA VAL A 345 -15.87 -20.88 35.43
C VAL A 345 -16.90 -21.40 36.43
N LYS A 346 -18.17 -21.57 36.02
CA LYS A 346 -19.23 -22.15 36.87
C LYS A 346 -18.93 -23.58 37.30
N GLY A 347 -18.17 -24.34 36.52
CA GLY A 347 -17.69 -25.68 36.89
C GLY A 347 -16.87 -25.69 38.17
N TYR A 348 -16.09 -24.63 38.41
CA TYR A 348 -15.13 -24.52 39.54
C TYR A 348 -15.61 -23.55 40.63
N ALA A 349 -16.25 -22.44 40.26
CA ALA A 349 -16.61 -21.33 41.16
C ALA A 349 -18.14 -21.17 41.29
N ARG A 350 -18.83 -22.23 41.74
CA ARG A 350 -20.32 -22.25 41.86
C ARG A 350 -20.89 -21.20 42.81
N HIS A 351 -20.10 -20.69 43.76
CA HIS A 351 -20.53 -19.72 44.78
C HIS A 351 -20.47 -18.25 44.30
N GLU A 352 -19.96 -17.97 43.10
CA GLU A 352 -19.79 -16.60 42.56
C GLU A 352 -21.00 -16.13 41.71
N GLN A 353 -22.22 -16.53 42.10
CA GLN A 353 -23.46 -16.28 41.32
C GLN A 353 -23.74 -14.80 41.01
N ASN A 354 -23.51 -13.92 41.99
CA ASN A 354 -23.73 -12.48 41.84
C ASN A 354 -22.83 -11.86 40.75
N MET A 355 -21.65 -12.44 40.50
CA MET A 355 -20.75 -11.94 39.46
C MET A 355 -21.22 -12.36 38.06
N PHE A 356 -21.77 -13.57 37.91
CA PHE A 356 -22.31 -14.01 36.61
C PHE A 356 -23.48 -13.14 36.14
N GLU A 357 -24.27 -12.59 37.07
CA GLU A 357 -25.30 -11.59 36.77
C GLU A 357 -24.70 -10.25 36.36
N GLY A 358 -23.62 -9.80 37.01
CA GLY A 358 -22.87 -8.59 36.64
C GLY A 358 -22.27 -8.67 35.22
N ILE A 359 -21.65 -9.79 34.86
CA ILE A 359 -21.09 -10.00 33.50
C ILE A 359 -22.22 -10.06 32.46
N ALA A 360 -23.37 -10.66 32.79
CA ALA A 360 -24.53 -10.69 31.91
C ALA A 360 -25.10 -9.28 31.66
N PHE A 361 -25.07 -8.40 32.66
CA PHE A 361 -25.47 -7.00 32.56
C PHE A 361 -24.43 -6.16 31.78
N GLU A 362 -23.13 -6.36 32.02
CA GLU A 362 -22.05 -5.65 31.33
C GLU A 362 -21.94 -5.96 29.82
N ARG A 363 -22.54 -7.06 29.35
CA ARG A 363 -22.76 -7.30 27.91
C ARG A 363 -23.49 -6.13 27.22
N ALA A 364 -24.27 -5.34 27.97
CA ALA A 364 -25.06 -4.24 27.45
C ALA A 364 -24.33 -2.88 27.39
N GLU A 365 -23.35 -2.60 28.27
CA GLU A 365 -22.85 -1.22 28.43
C GLU A 365 -21.33 -1.01 28.51
N SER A 366 -20.49 -1.95 29.02
CA SER A 366 -19.05 -1.68 29.13
C SER A 366 -18.15 -2.91 29.06
N MET A 367 -17.12 -2.79 28.24
CA MET A 367 -16.34 -3.90 27.64
C MET A 367 -15.16 -4.39 28.48
N VAL A 368 -14.62 -3.55 29.37
CA VAL A 368 -13.32 -3.77 30.03
C VAL A 368 -13.46 -4.52 31.35
N HIS A 369 -14.57 -4.30 32.08
CA HIS A 369 -14.77 -4.88 33.41
C HIS A 369 -15.04 -6.40 33.38
N GLY A 370 -15.77 -6.91 32.38
CA GLY A 370 -16.10 -8.33 32.29
C GLY A 370 -14.89 -9.28 32.22
N ARG A 371 -13.81 -8.90 31.51
CA ARG A 371 -12.58 -9.70 31.47
C ARG A 371 -11.79 -9.60 32.77
N GLU A 372 -11.70 -8.40 33.34
CA GLU A 372 -11.00 -8.14 34.61
C GLU A 372 -11.64 -8.93 35.77
N LEU A 373 -12.96 -9.02 35.78
CA LEU A 373 -13.72 -9.83 36.74
C LEU A 373 -13.40 -11.32 36.63
N ILE A 374 -13.35 -11.86 35.41
CA ILE A 374 -13.00 -13.27 35.18
C ILE A 374 -11.55 -13.55 35.57
N ALA A 375 -10.62 -12.63 35.28
CA ALA A 375 -9.23 -12.74 35.69
C ALA A 375 -9.09 -12.78 37.23
N ALA A 376 -9.83 -11.92 37.93
CA ALA A 376 -9.82 -11.88 39.39
C ALA A 376 -10.33 -13.20 40.03
N ILE A 377 -11.30 -13.87 39.40
CA ILE A 377 -11.74 -15.21 39.84
C ILE A 377 -10.65 -16.25 39.59
N ALA A 378 -10.02 -16.24 38.41
CA ALA A 378 -8.95 -17.19 38.12
C ALA A 378 -7.82 -17.13 39.15
N GLU A 379 -7.51 -15.95 39.69
CA GLU A 379 -6.54 -15.80 40.80
C GLU A 379 -7.02 -16.42 42.12
N LYS A 380 -8.33 -16.39 42.41
CA LYS A 380 -8.90 -17.01 43.62
C LYS A 380 -8.97 -18.54 43.54
N TYR A 381 -9.01 -19.12 42.34
CA TYR A 381 -9.20 -20.55 42.10
C TYR A 381 -8.05 -21.14 41.27
N PRO A 382 -6.97 -21.62 41.90
CA PRO A 382 -5.80 -22.16 41.20
C PRO A 382 -6.12 -23.31 40.23
N ASP A 383 -7.08 -24.17 40.59
CA ASP A 383 -7.50 -25.31 39.75
C ASP A 383 -8.18 -24.87 38.44
N LEU A 384 -8.89 -23.74 38.46
CA LEU A 384 -9.48 -23.12 37.27
C LEU A 384 -8.39 -22.50 36.38
N LYS A 385 -7.41 -21.83 37.01
CA LYS A 385 -6.28 -21.22 36.29
C LYS A 385 -5.38 -22.27 35.62
N ALA A 386 -5.27 -23.45 36.22
CA ALA A 386 -4.55 -24.59 35.66
C ALA A 386 -5.36 -25.36 34.59
N ASN A 387 -6.65 -25.05 34.42
CA ASN A 387 -7.49 -25.70 33.42
C ASN A 387 -7.11 -25.22 32.01
N GLU A 388 -6.72 -26.16 31.15
CA GLU A 388 -6.26 -25.87 29.79
C GLU A 388 -7.36 -25.22 28.92
N ASN A 389 -8.61 -25.68 29.02
CA ASN A 389 -9.74 -25.13 28.29
C ASN A 389 -10.04 -23.68 28.72
N PHE A 390 -9.99 -23.39 30.02
CA PHE A 390 -10.12 -22.02 30.53
C PHE A 390 -9.00 -21.12 29.99
N SER A 391 -7.74 -21.57 30.07
CA SER A 391 -6.60 -20.78 29.60
C SER A 391 -6.69 -20.49 28.10
N GLN A 392 -7.15 -21.45 27.29
CA GLN A 392 -7.37 -21.28 25.85
C GLN A 392 -8.46 -20.24 25.59
N LEU A 393 -9.67 -20.43 26.13
CA LEU A 393 -10.80 -19.52 25.92
C LEU A 393 -10.53 -18.10 26.46
N PHE A 394 -9.86 -17.99 27.61
CA PHE A 394 -9.48 -16.69 28.18
C PHE A 394 -8.45 -15.98 27.29
N GLY A 395 -7.48 -16.71 26.74
CA GLY A 395 -6.53 -16.19 25.77
C GLY A 395 -7.20 -15.74 24.47
N GLU A 396 -8.16 -16.53 23.96
CA GLU A 396 -8.96 -16.16 22.79
C GLU A 396 -9.80 -14.90 23.03
N LEU A 397 -10.43 -14.78 24.19
CA LEU A 397 -11.18 -13.59 24.58
C LEU A 397 -10.27 -12.36 24.63
N ALA A 398 -9.10 -12.47 25.24
CA ALA A 398 -8.11 -11.39 25.29
C ALA A 398 -7.66 -10.96 23.88
N ARG A 399 -7.46 -11.92 22.97
CA ARG A 399 -7.13 -11.67 21.56
C ARG A 399 -8.26 -10.94 20.83
N VAL A 400 -9.51 -11.40 20.97
CA VAL A 400 -10.68 -10.75 20.37
C VAL A 400 -10.85 -9.32 20.90
N GLU A 401 -10.60 -9.08 22.19
CA GLU A 401 -10.65 -7.72 22.75
C GLU A 401 -9.57 -6.80 22.18
N GLY A 402 -8.34 -7.31 21.99
CA GLY A 402 -7.28 -6.58 21.28
C GLY A 402 -7.70 -6.23 19.85
N GLN A 403 -8.31 -7.18 19.12
CA GLN A 403 -8.82 -6.96 17.77
C GLN A 403 -9.95 -5.93 17.73
N ILE A 404 -10.86 -5.93 18.71
CA ILE A 404 -11.93 -4.91 18.79
C ILE A 404 -11.33 -3.53 19.03
N ALA A 405 -10.37 -3.39 19.96
CA ALA A 405 -9.71 -2.12 20.22
C ALA A 405 -9.00 -1.58 18.97
N ALA A 406 -8.26 -2.44 18.28
CA ALA A 406 -7.55 -2.09 17.06
C ALA A 406 -8.54 -1.74 15.92
N SER A 407 -9.62 -2.52 15.74
CA SER A 407 -10.67 -2.27 14.74
C SER A 407 -11.41 -0.95 14.98
N ARG A 408 -11.62 -0.58 16.25
CA ARG A 408 -12.20 0.73 16.63
C ARG A 408 -11.28 1.89 16.23
N SER A 409 -9.98 1.77 16.49
CA SER A 409 -8.99 2.76 16.04
C SER A 409 -9.04 2.93 14.52
N TYR A 410 -8.98 1.82 13.78
CA TYR A 410 -9.05 1.82 12.32
C TYR A 410 -10.36 2.41 11.77
N CYS A 411 -11.50 2.09 12.38
CA CYS A 411 -12.78 2.69 12.01
C CYS A 411 -12.80 4.20 12.25
N ASN A 412 -12.25 4.66 13.37
CA ASN A 412 -12.11 6.08 13.65
C ASN A 412 -11.18 6.78 12.66
N GLU A 413 -10.10 6.15 12.21
CA GLU A 413 -9.25 6.69 11.15
C GLU A 413 -10.00 6.80 9.81
N CYS A 414 -10.78 5.78 9.42
CA CYS A 414 -11.66 5.85 8.25
C CYS A 414 -12.64 7.03 8.35
N ILE A 415 -13.28 7.20 9.52
CA ILE A 415 -14.23 8.28 9.79
C ILE A 415 -13.55 9.64 9.69
N MET A 416 -12.34 9.78 10.25
CA MET A 416 -11.54 10.98 10.16
C MET A 416 -11.24 11.32 8.70
N LEU A 417 -10.71 10.37 7.92
CA LEU A 417 -10.39 10.59 6.50
C LEU A 417 -11.63 11.02 5.71
N TYR A 418 -12.76 10.35 5.92
CA TYR A 418 -14.03 10.73 5.30
C TYR A 418 -14.47 12.15 5.71
N ASN A 419 -14.49 12.46 7.00
CA ASN A 419 -14.92 13.76 7.54
C ASN A 419 -14.01 14.92 7.08
N THR A 420 -12.69 14.70 7.07
CA THR A 420 -11.72 15.66 6.54
C THR A 420 -11.94 15.87 5.04
N GLN A 421 -12.21 14.81 4.29
CA GLN A 421 -12.38 14.91 2.84
C GLN A 421 -13.63 15.69 2.45
N ILE A 422 -14.77 15.44 3.10
CA ILE A 422 -16.01 16.20 2.82
C ILE A 422 -15.90 17.68 3.24
N ALA A 423 -14.94 18.04 4.10
CA ALA A 423 -14.68 19.42 4.49
C ALA A 423 -13.70 20.16 3.56
N ARG A 424 -12.95 19.44 2.72
CA ARG A 424 -11.90 20.01 1.86
C ARG A 424 -12.46 20.52 0.53
N ILE A 425 -11.91 21.62 0.00
CA ILE A 425 -12.21 22.08 -1.37
C ILE A 425 -11.42 21.22 -2.37
N PRO A 426 -12.03 20.74 -3.48
CA PRO A 426 -13.38 21.03 -3.99
C PRO A 426 -14.50 20.09 -3.49
N TYR A 427 -14.18 19.07 -2.70
CA TYR A 427 -15.10 18.02 -2.25
C TYR A 427 -16.30 18.54 -1.45
N VAL A 428 -16.15 19.63 -0.69
CA VAL A 428 -17.22 20.24 0.09
C VAL A 428 -18.44 20.64 -0.76
N ILE A 429 -18.22 21.02 -2.02
CA ILE A 429 -19.31 21.40 -2.94
C ILE A 429 -20.08 20.15 -3.36
N VAL A 430 -19.35 19.11 -3.74
CA VAL A 430 -19.93 17.83 -4.17
C VAL A 430 -20.64 17.14 -3.00
N ALA A 431 -20.04 17.14 -1.82
CA ALA A 431 -20.60 16.55 -0.61
C ALA A 431 -21.93 17.22 -0.22
N LYS A 432 -21.99 18.55 -0.25
CA LYS A 432 -23.22 19.31 0.01
C LYS A 432 -24.32 18.98 -0.99
N PHE A 433 -24.00 18.95 -2.29
CA PHE A 433 -24.97 18.61 -3.33
C PHE A 433 -25.47 17.16 -3.22
N ALA A 434 -24.59 16.23 -2.84
CA ALA A 434 -24.91 14.82 -2.63
C ALA A 434 -25.58 14.52 -1.27
N GLY A 435 -25.75 15.51 -0.39
CA GLY A 435 -26.32 15.31 0.95
C GLY A 435 -25.43 14.48 1.90
N MET A 436 -24.13 14.41 1.64
CA MET A 436 -23.17 13.68 2.47
C MET A 436 -22.88 14.47 3.76
N LYS A 437 -23.10 13.84 4.91
CA LYS A 437 -22.89 14.42 6.24
C LYS A 437 -21.71 13.77 6.93
N GLN A 438 -21.13 14.48 7.91
CA GLN A 438 -20.10 13.94 8.79
C GLN A 438 -20.64 12.75 9.59
N ILE A 439 -19.79 11.75 9.80
CA ILE A 439 -20.06 10.56 10.58
C ILE A 439 -19.45 10.74 11.97
N GLN A 440 -20.16 10.29 13.03
CA GLN A 440 -19.66 10.36 14.39
C GLN A 440 -18.62 9.26 14.66
N TYR A 441 -17.57 9.60 15.42
CA TYR A 441 -16.57 8.63 15.84
C TYR A 441 -17.17 7.55 16.75
N PHE A 442 -16.62 6.34 16.63
CA PHE A 442 -16.99 5.22 17.47
C PHE A 442 -16.56 5.48 18.92
N GLY A 443 -17.48 5.37 19.87
CA GLY A 443 -17.22 5.62 21.31
C GLY A 443 -17.41 7.07 21.76
N GLY A 444 -18.05 7.91 20.94
CA GLY A 444 -18.65 9.19 21.39
C GLY A 444 -17.70 10.35 21.66
N ARG A 445 -16.38 10.20 21.50
CA ARG A 445 -15.45 11.33 21.62
C ARG A 445 -15.40 12.11 20.31
N GLN A 446 -16.14 13.22 20.24
CA GLN A 446 -15.78 14.32 19.35
C GLN A 446 -14.43 14.82 19.83
N MET A 447 -13.35 14.64 19.04
CA MET A 447 -12.13 15.41 19.33
C MET A 447 -12.41 16.89 19.04
N PRO A 448 -11.89 17.79 19.90
CA PRO A 448 -12.18 19.23 19.84
C PRO A 448 -11.74 19.90 18.55
#